data_AF-A0A7X9UJ89-F1
#
_entry.id   AF-A0A7X9UJ89-F1
#
_cell.length_a   1.000
_cell.length_b   1.000
_cell.length_c   1.000
_cell.angle_alpha   90.00
_cell.angle_beta   90.00
_cell.angle_gamma   90.00
#
_symmetry.space_group_name_H-M   'P 1'
#
loop_
_entity.id
_entity.type
_entity.pdbx_description
1 polymer ?
#
loop_
_entity_poly.entity_id
_entity_poly.type
_entity_poly.pdbx_seq_one_letter_code
_entity_poly.pdbx_strand_id
1 'polypeptide(L)'
;MMIEEAGATTETAKSLGIGASTLRKYAAALEEQGYRFERSANKSRLFKSDDIECIERLMTELREHNLPLADAVVTVLAPDMPVVEVNVDVPAVRIEGLSEPECAATSMSSVFPEEPELTGNLRSYEGLGQLVSEVTYGAVEQQQDDRVQLLQQRVDELELTLQHLADTHMALQEQMEKQRLWMNEKLEEERDRELVTNLRSFQGRKPKPKGVSLRMLFGLLPKKHKEA
;
A
#
# COMPACT_ATOMS: atom_id res chain seq x y z
N MET A 1 -11.41 29.11 -15.02
CA MET A 1 -11.82 28.83 -16.41
C MET A 1 -12.54 27.49 -16.35
N MET A 2 -13.88 27.50 -16.34
CA MET A 2 -14.67 26.26 -16.22
C MET A 2 -14.63 25.53 -17.56
N ILE A 3 -14.02 24.34 -17.55
CA ILE A 3 -14.01 23.44 -18.70
C ILE A 3 -15.24 22.54 -18.52
N GLU A 4 -16.42 22.97 -19.00
CA GLU A 4 -17.66 22.16 -18.95
C GLU A 4 -17.75 21.13 -20.10
N GLU A 5 -16.75 21.09 -20.99
CA GLU A 5 -16.73 20.20 -22.14
C GLU A 5 -15.76 19.04 -21.89
N ALA A 6 -16.26 17.80 -21.98
CA ALA A 6 -15.45 16.61 -21.76
C ALA A 6 -14.28 16.55 -22.77
N GLY A 7 -13.06 16.74 -22.28
CA GLY A 7 -11.88 16.92 -23.11
C GLY A 7 -11.29 15.60 -23.60
N ALA A 8 -10.78 15.59 -24.83
CA ALA A 8 -9.99 14.46 -25.33
C ALA A 8 -8.64 14.37 -24.59
N THR A 9 -8.02 13.18 -24.56
CA THR A 9 -6.76 12.91 -23.83
C THR A 9 -5.62 13.88 -24.17
N THR A 10 -5.57 14.40 -25.41
CA THR A 10 -4.52 15.32 -25.85
C THR A 10 -4.72 16.75 -25.35
N GLU A 11 -5.96 17.16 -25.15
CA GLU A 11 -6.29 18.52 -24.70
C GLU A 11 -6.19 18.62 -23.19
N THR A 12 -6.73 17.62 -22.48
CA THR A 12 -6.62 17.46 -21.03
C THR A 12 -5.17 17.31 -20.57
N ALA A 13 -4.33 16.60 -21.31
CA ALA A 13 -2.91 16.53 -21.02
C ALA A 13 -2.22 17.91 -21.12
N LYS A 14 -2.61 18.72 -22.12
CA LYS A 14 -2.08 20.08 -22.28
C LYS A 14 -2.57 21.02 -21.17
N SER A 15 -3.84 20.93 -20.75
CA SER A 15 -4.36 21.76 -19.67
C SER A 15 -3.70 21.45 -18.34
N LEU A 16 -3.42 20.18 -18.06
CA LEU A 16 -2.71 19.71 -16.87
C LEU A 16 -1.19 19.89 -16.93
N GLY A 17 -0.64 20.32 -18.06
CA GLY A 17 0.81 20.49 -18.25
C GLY A 17 1.61 19.18 -18.19
N ILE A 18 0.98 18.05 -18.51
CA ILE A 18 1.62 16.71 -18.49
C ILE A 18 1.65 16.06 -19.87
N GLY A 19 2.51 15.07 -20.04
CA GLY A 19 2.52 14.24 -21.25
C GLY A 19 1.25 13.38 -21.33
N ALA A 20 0.71 13.21 -22.55
CA ALA A 20 -0.44 12.33 -22.78
C ALA A 20 -0.20 10.88 -22.31
N SER A 21 1.06 10.42 -22.36
CA SER A 21 1.49 9.13 -21.82
C SER A 21 1.31 9.04 -20.30
N THR A 22 1.65 10.11 -19.59
CA THR A 22 1.52 10.22 -18.13
C THR A 22 0.05 10.26 -17.71
N LEU A 23 -0.76 11.06 -18.41
CA LEU A 23 -2.21 11.11 -18.18
C LEU A 23 -2.86 9.73 -18.35
N ARG A 24 -2.47 8.98 -19.39
CA ARG A 24 -2.97 7.61 -19.59
C ARG A 24 -2.53 6.65 -18.49
N LYS A 25 -1.32 6.82 -17.94
CA LYS A 25 -0.81 6.02 -16.82
C LYS A 25 -1.62 6.28 -15.56
N TYR A 26 -1.89 7.54 -15.24
CA TYR A 26 -2.69 7.92 -14.07
C TYR A 26 -4.14 7.45 -14.21
N ALA A 27 -4.75 7.64 -15.37
CA ALA A 27 -6.08 7.14 -15.65
C ALA A 27 -6.16 5.60 -15.53
N ALA A 28 -5.14 4.86 -15.98
CA ALA A 28 -5.11 3.41 -15.81
C ALA A 28 -5.04 3.00 -14.34
N ALA A 29 -4.19 3.67 -13.54
CA ALA A 29 -4.08 3.39 -12.11
C ALA A 29 -5.37 3.70 -11.34
N LEU A 30 -6.07 4.78 -11.72
CA LEU A 30 -7.39 5.12 -11.20
C LEU A 30 -8.44 4.05 -11.59
N GLU A 31 -8.42 3.58 -12.85
CA GLU A 31 -9.31 2.49 -13.31
C GLU A 31 -9.06 1.17 -12.57
N GLU A 32 -7.82 0.84 -12.24
CA GLU A 32 -7.46 -0.36 -11.48
C GLU A 32 -8.05 -0.35 -10.06
N GLN A 33 -8.16 0.82 -9.44
CA GLN A 33 -8.75 1.01 -8.11
C GLN A 33 -10.26 1.26 -8.15
N GLY A 34 -10.89 1.09 -9.32
CA GLY A 34 -12.35 1.11 -9.47
C GLY A 34 -12.96 2.43 -9.92
N TYR A 35 -12.15 3.46 -10.20
CA TYR A 35 -12.64 4.69 -10.81
C TYR A 35 -13.00 4.47 -12.29
N ARG A 36 -14.08 5.05 -12.78
CA ARG A 36 -14.54 4.80 -14.15
C ARG A 36 -14.67 6.07 -14.96
N PHE A 37 -13.76 6.23 -15.93
CA PHE A 37 -13.87 7.30 -16.92
C PHE A 37 -14.98 6.99 -17.93
N GLU A 38 -15.64 8.05 -18.38
CA GLU A 38 -16.52 7.96 -19.53
C GLU A 38 -15.76 7.67 -20.81
N ARG A 39 -16.44 7.06 -21.77
CA ARG A 39 -15.85 6.70 -23.05
C ARG A 39 -16.68 7.29 -24.19
N SER A 40 -15.97 7.86 -25.16
CA SER A 40 -16.56 8.31 -26.42
C SER A 40 -17.05 7.12 -27.26
N ALA A 41 -17.79 7.40 -28.34
CA ALA A 41 -18.21 6.40 -29.33
C ALA A 41 -17.04 5.55 -29.88
N ASN A 42 -15.84 6.13 -29.93
CA ASN A 42 -14.62 5.44 -30.36
C ASN A 42 -13.89 4.67 -29.23
N LYS A 43 -14.56 4.40 -28.09
CA LYS A 43 -14.00 3.75 -26.88
C LYS A 43 -12.83 4.48 -26.21
N SER A 44 -12.45 5.67 -26.70
CA SER A 44 -11.47 6.55 -26.07
C SER A 44 -12.01 7.16 -24.77
N ARG A 45 -11.15 7.32 -23.76
CA ARG A 45 -11.50 7.98 -22.48
C ARG A 45 -11.83 9.45 -22.71
N LEU A 46 -12.92 9.91 -22.12
CA LEU A 46 -13.34 11.31 -22.04
C LEU A 46 -13.15 11.76 -20.60
N PHE A 47 -12.49 12.90 -20.41
CA PHE A 47 -12.24 13.46 -19.08
C PHE A 47 -13.17 14.66 -18.86
N LYS A 48 -14.05 14.55 -17.87
CA LYS A 48 -14.88 15.64 -17.37
C LYS A 48 -14.10 16.53 -16.41
N SER A 49 -14.72 17.63 -16.00
CA SER A 49 -14.20 18.52 -14.97
C SER A 49 -13.87 17.76 -13.68
N ASP A 50 -14.77 16.89 -13.21
CA ASP A 50 -14.57 16.06 -12.02
C ASP A 50 -13.35 15.13 -12.16
N ASP A 51 -13.14 14.56 -13.35
CA ASP A 51 -11.99 13.69 -13.65
C ASP A 51 -10.67 14.49 -13.60
N ILE A 52 -10.69 15.73 -14.10
CA ILE A 52 -9.54 16.64 -14.10
C ILE A 52 -9.17 16.99 -12.66
N GLU A 53 -10.14 17.36 -11.81
CA GLU A 53 -9.89 17.66 -10.40
C GLU A 53 -9.32 16.46 -9.65
N CYS A 54 -9.84 15.25 -9.91
CA CYS A 54 -9.34 14.01 -9.33
C CYS A 54 -7.85 13.77 -9.71
N ILE A 55 -7.52 13.97 -10.99
CA ILE A 55 -6.13 13.82 -11.47
C ILE A 55 -5.22 14.91 -10.90
N GLU A 56 -5.72 16.13 -10.70
CA GLU A 56 -4.96 17.21 -10.05
C GLU A 56 -4.63 16.87 -8.59
N ARG A 57 -5.61 16.40 -7.81
CA ARG A 57 -5.37 15.92 -6.44
C ARG A 57 -4.32 14.81 -6.42
N LEU A 58 -4.43 13.85 -7.34
CA LEU A 58 -3.44 12.78 -7.48
C LEU A 58 -2.04 13.32 -7.78
N MET A 59 -1.92 14.35 -8.63
CA MET A 59 -0.64 14.97 -8.91
C MET A 59 -0.04 15.69 -7.70
N THR A 60 -0.87 16.30 -6.85
CA THR A 60 -0.46 16.92 -5.59
C THR A 60 0.07 15.87 -4.62
N GLU A 61 -0.65 14.77 -4.40
CA GLU A 61 -0.21 13.65 -3.55
C GLU A 61 1.14 13.07 -3.97
N LEU A 62 1.35 12.94 -5.29
CA LEU A 62 2.60 12.43 -5.84
C LEU A 62 3.78 13.40 -5.65
N ARG A 63 3.54 14.71 -5.74
CA ARG A 63 4.61 15.74 -5.71
C ARG A 63 4.93 16.22 -4.31
N GLU A 64 3.91 16.46 -3.50
CA GLU A 64 4.04 17.04 -2.16
C GLU A 64 4.31 15.95 -1.12
N HIS A 65 3.53 14.87 -1.16
CA HIS A 65 3.64 13.77 -0.20
C HIS A 65 4.59 12.64 -0.63
N ASN A 66 5.15 12.71 -1.84
CA ASN A 66 6.07 11.71 -2.41
C ASN A 66 5.53 10.26 -2.31
N LEU A 67 4.21 10.11 -2.37
CA LEU A 67 3.56 8.81 -2.25
C LEU A 67 3.79 7.97 -3.52
N PRO A 68 3.89 6.64 -3.40
CA PRO A 68 3.86 5.77 -4.56
C PRO A 68 2.49 5.84 -5.24
N LEU A 69 2.46 5.68 -6.56
CA LEU A 69 1.26 5.88 -7.38
C LEU A 69 0.05 5.04 -6.93
N ALA A 70 0.27 3.82 -6.43
CA ALA A 70 -0.81 2.98 -5.94
C ALA A 70 -1.48 3.57 -4.69
N ASP A 71 -0.68 4.02 -3.72
CA ASP A 71 -1.18 4.57 -2.45
C ASP A 71 -1.82 5.94 -2.66
N ALA A 72 -1.22 6.79 -3.50
CA ALA A 72 -1.77 8.10 -3.83
C ALA A 72 -3.17 8.00 -4.47
N VAL A 73 -3.40 6.98 -5.32
CA VAL A 73 -4.71 6.73 -5.92
C VAL A 73 -5.75 6.33 -4.86
N VAL A 74 -5.36 5.51 -3.88
CA VAL A 74 -6.26 5.12 -2.78
C VAL A 74 -6.65 6.33 -1.93
N THR A 75 -5.69 7.22 -1.63
CA THR A 75 -5.95 8.45 -0.88
C THR A 75 -6.93 9.37 -1.59
N VAL A 76 -6.78 9.56 -2.91
CA VAL A 76 -7.65 10.45 -3.69
C VAL A 76 -9.05 9.88 -3.90
N LEU A 77 -9.20 8.56 -3.94
CA LEU A 77 -10.48 7.88 -4.09
C LEU A 77 -11.22 7.68 -2.76
N ALA A 78 -10.54 7.85 -1.62
CA ALA A 78 -11.18 7.84 -0.33
C ALA A 78 -12.16 9.04 -0.26
N PRO A 79 -13.42 8.81 0.19
CA PRO A 79 -14.38 9.90 0.31
C PRO A 79 -13.83 10.96 1.28
N ASP A 80 -13.98 12.23 0.89
CA ASP A 80 -13.60 13.42 1.67
C ASP A 80 -14.21 13.32 3.09
N MET A 81 -13.47 12.76 4.04
CA MET A 81 -13.55 13.22 5.42
C MET A 81 -13.04 14.65 5.37
N PRO A 82 -13.80 15.65 5.85
CA PRO A 82 -13.32 17.02 5.82
C PRO A 82 -11.99 17.05 6.57
N VAL A 83 -10.93 17.27 5.81
CA VAL A 83 -9.64 17.67 6.34
C VAL A 83 -9.91 19.03 6.94
N VAL A 84 -10.17 19.04 8.24
CA VAL A 84 -9.84 20.22 9.02
C VAL A 84 -8.34 20.36 8.79
N GLU A 85 -7.97 21.31 7.93
CA GLU A 85 -6.63 21.85 7.91
C GLU A 85 -6.34 22.32 9.34
N VAL A 86 -5.78 21.43 10.16
CA VAL A 86 -5.05 21.84 11.33
C VAL A 86 -3.78 22.44 10.75
N ASN A 87 -3.88 23.71 10.40
CA ASN A 87 -2.75 24.62 10.43
C ASN A 87 -2.10 24.43 11.79
N VAL A 88 -1.04 23.61 11.85
CA VAL A 88 -0.16 23.57 13.02
C VAL A 88 0.69 24.83 12.95
N ASP A 89 0.05 25.98 13.14
CA ASP A 89 0.71 27.07 13.84
C ASP A 89 1.05 26.49 15.20
N VAL A 90 2.34 26.27 15.45
CA VAL A 90 2.85 25.95 16.78
C VAL A 90 3.00 27.29 17.51
N PRO A 91 2.06 27.74 18.37
CA PRO A 91 2.45 28.63 19.42
C PRO A 91 3.19 27.78 20.45
N ALA A 92 4.46 28.09 20.66
CA ALA A 92 5.23 27.59 21.78
C ALA A 92 4.49 27.93 23.09
N VAL A 93 3.83 26.94 23.69
CA VAL A 93 3.24 27.09 25.02
C VAL A 93 4.36 26.94 26.05
N ARG A 94 4.89 28.09 26.46
CA ARG A 94 5.71 28.27 27.64
C ARG A 94 4.77 28.30 28.84
N ILE A 95 4.71 27.22 29.61
CA ILE A 95 4.00 27.20 30.89
C ILE A 95 4.94 27.80 31.94
N GLU A 96 4.76 29.09 32.21
CA GLU A 96 5.21 29.74 33.44
C GLU A 96 4.02 30.46 34.09
N GLY A 97 3.76 30.11 35.35
CA GLY A 97 3.26 31.03 36.36
C GLY A 97 1.74 31.08 36.57
N LEU A 98 1.33 30.70 37.78
CA LEU A 98 0.51 31.46 38.75
C LEU A 98 -0.04 30.44 39.76
N SER A 99 0.01 30.60 41.07
CA SER A 99 0.67 31.52 41.99
C SER A 99 0.21 31.03 43.36
N GLU A 100 1.13 30.88 44.30
CA GLU A 100 0.82 30.57 45.69
C GLU A 100 -0.10 31.64 46.31
N PRO A 101 -0.97 31.24 47.24
CA PRO A 101 -1.28 32.10 48.37
C PRO A 101 -0.61 31.54 49.63
N GLU A 102 0.42 32.24 50.09
CA GLU A 102 0.87 32.26 51.48
C GLU A 102 -0.34 32.26 52.42
N CYS A 103 -0.45 31.24 53.28
CA CYS A 103 -1.30 31.30 54.45
C CYS A 103 -0.42 31.33 55.70
N ALA A 104 -0.21 32.57 56.14
CA ALA A 104 0.29 33.04 57.42
C ALA A 104 0.45 31.97 58.53
N ALA A 105 1.69 31.81 58.99
CA ALA A 105 1.97 31.30 60.32
C ALA A 105 1.49 32.32 61.37
N THR A 106 0.21 32.24 61.74
CA THR A 106 -0.31 32.88 62.94
C THR A 106 0.02 31.98 64.14
N SER A 107 0.98 32.44 64.94
CA SER A 107 1.17 32.00 66.32
C SER A 107 -0.16 32.02 67.07
N MET A 108 -0.69 30.84 67.39
CA MET A 108 -1.69 30.68 68.44
C MET A 108 -1.09 29.84 69.56
N SER A 109 -0.83 30.52 70.68
CA SER A 109 -0.67 29.88 71.98
C SER A 109 -2.01 29.24 72.37
N SER A 110 -2.02 27.93 72.58
CA SER A 110 -3.06 27.21 73.32
C SER A 110 -2.32 26.15 74.14
N VAL A 111 -1.87 26.50 75.34
CA VAL A 111 -2.58 26.19 76.60
C VAL A 111 -3.06 24.73 76.58
N PHE A 112 -2.29 23.88 77.25
CA PHE A 112 -2.69 22.55 77.70
C PHE A 112 -4.02 22.65 78.47
N PRO A 113 -5.04 21.86 78.12
CA PRO A 113 -6.00 21.36 79.08
C PRO A 113 -5.58 19.94 79.45
N GLU A 114 -5.48 19.70 80.76
CA GLU A 114 -5.19 18.40 81.34
C GLU A 114 -6.11 17.29 80.82
N GLU A 115 -5.56 16.07 80.84
CA GLU A 115 -6.30 14.83 80.71
C GLU A 115 -7.51 14.78 81.65
N PRO A 116 -8.55 14.06 81.22
CA PRO A 116 -9.08 13.05 82.11
C PRO A 116 -9.00 11.66 81.45
N GLU A 117 -8.34 10.76 82.19
CA GLU A 117 -8.26 9.34 81.94
C GLU A 117 -9.63 8.72 81.59
N LEU A 118 -9.72 8.09 80.42
CA LEU A 118 -10.76 7.11 80.12
C LEU A 118 -10.07 5.81 79.69
N THR A 119 -9.87 4.96 80.69
CA THR A 119 -9.42 3.57 80.58
C THR A 119 -10.48 2.74 79.85
N GLY A 120 -10.43 2.76 78.53
CA GLY A 120 -11.26 1.94 77.65
C GLY A 120 -10.40 1.15 76.67
N ASN A 121 -9.91 -0.02 77.11
CA ASN A 121 -9.33 -1.11 76.31
C ASN A 121 -8.66 -0.69 74.98
N LEU A 122 -7.48 -0.06 75.03
CA LEU A 122 -6.58 -0.03 73.87
C LEU A 122 -6.02 -1.45 73.66
N ARG A 123 -6.70 -2.22 72.82
CA ARG A 123 -6.13 -3.43 72.23
C ARG A 123 -4.91 -2.99 71.40
N SER A 124 -3.72 -3.46 71.77
CA SER A 124 -2.46 -3.11 71.09
C SER A 124 -2.60 -3.25 69.57
N TYR A 125 -2.25 -2.20 68.83
CA TYR A 125 -2.26 -2.13 67.36
C TYR A 125 -0.94 -2.67 66.74
N GLU A 126 -0.10 -3.34 67.54
CA GLU A 126 1.13 -3.97 67.06
C GLU A 126 0.77 -5.14 66.12
N GLY A 127 1.04 -4.97 64.83
CA GLY A 127 0.79 -5.99 63.80
C GLY A 127 -0.18 -5.55 62.70
N LEU A 128 -0.95 -4.48 62.88
CA LEU A 128 -1.86 -4.00 61.82
C LEU A 128 -1.12 -3.45 60.61
N GLY A 129 0.04 -2.81 60.80
CA GLY A 129 0.91 -2.39 59.69
C GLY A 129 1.45 -3.57 58.88
N GLN A 130 1.71 -4.70 59.54
CA GLN A 130 2.22 -5.92 58.90
C GLN A 130 1.13 -6.60 58.07
N LEU A 131 -0.10 -6.66 58.61
CA LEU A 131 -1.25 -7.21 57.89
C LEU A 131 -1.67 -6.31 56.70
N VAL A 132 -1.68 -4.98 56.88
CA VAL A 132 -1.96 -4.05 55.78
C VAL A 132 -0.90 -4.17 54.71
N SER A 133 0.39 -4.23 55.08
CA SER A 133 1.50 -4.49 54.18
C SER A 133 1.30 -5.80 53.41
N GLU A 134 1.10 -6.93 54.08
CA GLU A 134 0.89 -8.22 53.40
C GLU A 134 -0.33 -8.21 52.47
N VAL A 135 -1.43 -7.58 52.86
CA VAL A 135 -2.63 -7.48 52.03
C VAL A 135 -2.43 -6.52 50.85
N THR A 136 -1.79 -5.37 51.05
CA THR A 136 -1.56 -4.41 49.96
C THR A 136 -0.45 -4.85 49.02
N TYR A 137 0.71 -5.28 49.52
CA TYR A 137 1.80 -5.81 48.68
C TYR A 137 1.40 -7.13 48.01
N GLY A 138 0.76 -8.06 48.73
CA GLY A 138 0.32 -9.33 48.16
C GLY A 138 -0.77 -9.19 47.10
N ALA A 139 -1.75 -8.30 47.30
CA ALA A 139 -2.79 -8.05 46.29
C ALA A 139 -2.24 -7.29 45.07
N VAL A 140 -1.28 -6.38 45.29
CA VAL A 140 -0.64 -5.64 44.20
C VAL A 140 0.32 -6.53 43.40
N GLU A 141 1.06 -7.43 44.04
CA GLU A 141 1.88 -8.45 43.36
C GLU A 141 0.99 -9.42 42.57
N GLN A 142 -0.07 -9.98 43.17
CA GLN A 142 -1.01 -10.86 42.46
C GLN A 142 -1.64 -10.17 41.23
N GLN A 143 -2.10 -8.93 41.37
CA GLN A 143 -2.68 -8.20 40.26
C GLN A 143 -1.65 -7.85 39.17
N GLN A 144 -0.38 -7.65 39.54
CA GLN A 144 0.69 -7.49 38.57
C GLN A 144 1.00 -8.81 37.85
N ASP A 145 1.04 -9.92 38.58
CA ASP A 145 1.27 -11.26 38.03
C ASP A 145 0.17 -11.67 37.04
N ASP A 146 -1.09 -11.45 37.39
CA ASP A 146 -2.25 -11.72 36.51
C ASP A 146 -2.16 -10.92 35.20
N ARG A 147 -1.75 -9.64 35.30
CA ARG A 147 -1.58 -8.77 34.13
C ARG A 147 -0.42 -9.20 33.25
N VAL A 148 0.70 -9.59 33.84
CA VAL A 148 1.86 -10.10 33.11
C VAL A 148 1.50 -11.41 32.41
N GLN A 149 0.77 -12.31 33.08
CA GLN A 149 0.31 -13.56 32.49
C GLN A 149 -0.65 -13.35 31.33
N LEU A 150 -1.59 -12.40 31.45
CA LEU A 150 -2.50 -12.04 30.37
C LEU A 150 -1.75 -11.46 29.15
N LEU A 151 -0.77 -10.58 29.40
CA LEU A 151 0.06 -10.02 28.34
C LEU A 151 0.88 -11.12 27.65
N GLN A 152 1.45 -12.05 28.41
CA GLN A 152 2.19 -13.18 27.85
C GLN A 152 1.28 -14.04 26.95
N GLN A 153 0.08 -14.38 27.41
CA GLN A 153 -0.87 -15.14 26.61
C GLN A 153 -1.23 -14.43 25.30
N ARG A 154 -1.39 -13.10 25.33
CA ARG A 154 -1.67 -12.31 24.14
C ARG A 154 -0.48 -12.25 23.18
N VAL A 155 0.74 -12.18 23.71
CA VAL A 155 1.96 -12.26 22.90
C VAL A 155 2.05 -13.61 22.20
N ASP A 156 1.82 -14.71 22.92
CA ASP A 156 1.84 -16.06 22.34
C ASP A 156 0.77 -16.22 21.24
N GLU A 157 -0.43 -15.68 21.45
CA GLU A 157 -1.49 -15.66 20.43
C GLU A 157 -1.06 -14.88 19.17
N LEU A 158 -0.48 -13.68 19.35
CA LEU A 158 -0.01 -12.87 18.23
C LEU A 158 1.13 -13.56 17.47
N GLU A 159 2.09 -14.15 18.16
CA GLU A 159 3.18 -14.93 17.55
C GLU A 159 2.63 -16.08 16.70
N LEU A 160 1.63 -16.80 17.20
CA LEU A 160 0.95 -17.85 16.44
C LEU A 160 0.27 -17.31 15.17
N THR A 161 -0.44 -16.18 15.28
CA THR A 161 -1.12 -15.58 14.11
C THR A 161 -0.13 -15.08 13.07
N LEU A 162 1.00 -14.50 13.48
CA LEU A 162 2.06 -14.06 12.58
C LEU A 162 2.71 -15.23 11.86
N GLN A 163 2.96 -16.34 12.58
CA GLN A 163 3.50 -17.56 11.99
C GLN A 163 2.54 -18.13 10.95
N HIS A 164 1.25 -18.26 11.28
CA HIS A 164 0.25 -18.73 10.34
C HIS A 164 0.14 -17.84 9.09
N LEU A 165 0.18 -16.52 9.28
CA LEU A 165 0.17 -15.58 8.17
C LEU A 165 1.41 -15.75 7.27
N ALA A 166 2.59 -15.93 7.86
CA ALA A 166 3.82 -16.19 7.10
C ALA A 166 3.72 -17.49 6.28
N ASP A 167 3.18 -18.56 6.88
CA ASP A 167 2.98 -19.85 6.20
C ASP A 167 2.01 -19.71 5.02
N THR A 168 0.88 -19.01 5.20
CA THR A 168 -0.10 -18.78 4.13
C THR A 168 0.47 -17.93 3.00
N HIS A 169 1.25 -16.89 3.33
CA HIS A 169 1.93 -16.06 2.34
C HIS A 169 2.94 -16.86 1.52
N MET A 170 3.75 -17.70 2.18
CA MET A 170 4.71 -18.58 1.52
C MET A 170 4.02 -19.59 0.58
N ALA A 171 2.93 -20.22 1.03
CA ALA A 171 2.16 -21.15 0.21
C ALA A 171 1.54 -20.47 -1.01
N LEU A 172 1.00 -19.26 -0.84
CA LEU A 172 0.47 -18.47 -1.96
C LEU A 172 1.57 -18.09 -2.95
N GLN A 173 2.73 -17.66 -2.45
CA GLN A 173 3.87 -17.33 -3.29
C GLN A 173 4.35 -18.55 -4.10
N GLU A 174 4.47 -19.72 -3.47
CA GLU A 174 4.82 -20.96 -4.15
C GLU A 174 3.78 -21.32 -5.24
N GLN A 175 2.49 -21.11 -4.97
CA GLN A 175 1.44 -21.30 -5.96
C GLN A 175 1.59 -20.33 -7.15
N MET A 176 1.87 -19.06 -6.90
CA MET A 176 2.09 -18.06 -7.96
C MET A 176 3.33 -18.38 -8.79
N GLU A 177 4.41 -18.82 -8.15
CA GLU A 177 5.63 -19.26 -8.83
C GLU A 177 5.39 -20.50 -9.70
N LYS A 178 4.65 -21.49 -9.19
CA LYS A 178 4.21 -22.66 -9.98
C LYS A 178 3.39 -22.25 -11.19
N GLN A 179 2.42 -21.34 -11.02
CA GLN A 179 1.62 -20.82 -12.14
C GLN A 179 2.49 -20.10 -13.18
N ARG A 180 3.45 -19.28 -12.73
CA ARG A 180 4.39 -18.57 -13.62
C ARG A 180 5.27 -19.54 -14.40
N LEU A 181 5.82 -20.55 -13.75
CA LEU A 181 6.66 -21.57 -14.39
C LEU A 181 5.85 -22.38 -15.40
N TRP A 182 4.65 -22.82 -15.02
CA TRP A 182 3.76 -23.55 -15.93
C TRP A 182 3.41 -22.73 -17.17
N MET A 183 3.10 -21.43 -17.01
CA MET A 183 2.84 -20.53 -18.13
C MET A 183 4.05 -20.44 -19.05
N ASN A 184 5.26 -20.27 -18.50
CA ASN A 184 6.47 -20.15 -19.31
C ASN A 184 6.79 -21.47 -20.04
N GLU A 185 6.69 -22.61 -19.35
CA GLU A 185 6.87 -23.93 -19.96
C GLU A 185 5.87 -24.16 -21.10
N LYS A 186 4.60 -23.78 -20.91
CA LYS A 186 3.60 -23.90 -21.97
C LYS A 186 3.91 -23.02 -23.18
N LEU A 187 4.40 -21.80 -22.96
CA LEU A 187 4.79 -20.88 -24.02
C LEU A 187 6.05 -21.37 -24.76
N GLU A 188 6.99 -21.99 -24.05
CA GLU A 188 8.15 -22.66 -24.64
C GLU A 188 7.74 -23.87 -25.49
N GLU A 189 6.85 -24.73 -24.97
CA GLU A 189 6.30 -25.86 -25.72
C GLU A 189 5.59 -25.39 -27.01
N GLU A 190 4.80 -24.33 -26.96
CA GLU A 190 4.11 -23.77 -28.14
C GLU A 190 5.10 -23.24 -29.17
N ARG A 191 6.11 -22.48 -28.72
CA ARG A 191 7.19 -21.99 -29.59
C ARG A 191 7.93 -23.13 -30.26
N ASP A 192 8.27 -24.18 -29.53
CA ASP A 192 8.97 -25.35 -30.06
C ASP A 192 8.11 -26.12 -31.06
N ARG A 193 6.81 -26.28 -30.77
CA ARG A 193 5.85 -26.86 -31.74
C ARG A 193 5.83 -26.04 -33.02
N GLU A 194 5.72 -24.73 -32.95
CA GLU A 194 5.73 -23.85 -34.13
C GLU A 194 7.04 -23.93 -34.91
N LEU A 195 8.18 -23.98 -34.23
CA LEU A 195 9.48 -24.17 -34.87
C LEU A 195 9.52 -25.50 -35.64
N VAL A 196 9.04 -26.60 -35.04
CA VAL A 196 8.99 -27.91 -35.67
C VAL A 196 8.03 -27.92 -36.87
N THR A 197 6.83 -27.34 -36.75
CA THR A 197 5.88 -27.29 -37.87
C THR A 197 6.43 -26.47 -39.04
N ASN A 198 7.01 -25.30 -38.74
CA ASN A 198 7.67 -24.46 -39.73
C ASN A 198 8.82 -25.22 -40.41
N LEU A 199 9.74 -25.80 -39.64
CA LEU A 199 10.88 -26.56 -40.16
C LEU A 199 10.43 -27.74 -41.04
N ARG A 200 9.39 -28.48 -40.63
CA ARG A 200 8.79 -29.55 -41.43
C ARG A 200 8.25 -29.05 -42.76
N SER A 201 7.60 -27.89 -42.76
CA SER A 201 7.08 -27.27 -43.98
C SER A 201 8.19 -26.82 -44.95
N PHE A 202 9.36 -26.44 -44.43
CA PHE A 202 10.53 -26.05 -45.24
C PHE A 202 11.28 -27.25 -45.81
N GLN A 203 11.49 -28.31 -45.03
CA GLN A 203 12.20 -29.51 -45.49
C GLN A 203 11.40 -30.30 -46.55
N GLY A 204 10.06 -30.20 -46.55
CA GLY A 204 9.21 -30.76 -47.60
C GLY A 204 9.25 -29.98 -48.93
N ARG A 205 9.77 -28.74 -48.94
CA ARG A 205 9.98 -27.95 -50.16
C ARG A 205 11.35 -28.28 -50.74
N LYS A 206 11.50 -29.46 -51.36
CA LYS A 206 12.62 -29.63 -52.30
C LYS A 206 12.40 -28.63 -53.44
N PRO A 207 13.33 -27.68 -53.71
CA PRO A 207 13.21 -26.85 -54.89
C PRO A 207 13.21 -27.79 -56.09
N LYS A 208 12.07 -27.90 -56.79
CA LYS A 208 12.07 -28.56 -58.10
C LYS A 208 13.13 -27.82 -58.92
N PRO A 209 14.14 -28.51 -59.50
CA PRO A 209 15.10 -27.84 -60.35
C PRO A 209 14.30 -27.25 -61.51
N LYS A 210 14.08 -25.94 -61.49
CA LYS A 210 13.60 -25.23 -62.66
C LYS A 210 14.75 -25.33 -63.65
N GLY A 211 14.68 -26.33 -64.52
CA GLY A 211 15.61 -26.55 -65.61
C GLY A 211 15.51 -25.41 -66.63
N VAL A 212 15.98 -24.23 -66.25
CA VAL A 212 16.49 -23.26 -67.22
C VAL A 212 17.94 -23.69 -67.43
N SER A 213 18.12 -24.55 -68.43
CA SER A 213 19.43 -24.98 -68.90
C SER A 213 20.33 -23.75 -69.01
N LEU A 214 21.46 -23.74 -68.29
CA LEU A 214 22.45 -22.67 -68.30
C LEU A 214 22.90 -22.28 -69.72
N ARG A 215 22.68 -23.16 -70.72
CA ARG A 215 22.87 -22.86 -72.15
C ARG A 215 21.99 -21.70 -72.67
N MET A 216 20.80 -21.49 -72.09
CA MET A 216 19.89 -20.40 -72.46
C MET A 216 20.31 -19.05 -71.85
N LEU A 217 21.00 -19.05 -70.69
CA LEU A 217 21.51 -17.84 -70.03
C LEU A 217 22.80 -17.32 -70.66
N PHE A 218 23.59 -18.18 -71.30
CA PHE A 218 24.81 -17.79 -72.03
C PHE A 218 24.62 -17.68 -73.56
N GLY A 219 23.38 -17.66 -74.06
CA GLY A 219 23.10 -17.38 -75.47
C GLY A 219 23.71 -18.36 -76.47
N LEU A 220 24.12 -19.56 -76.05
CA LEU A 220 24.61 -20.61 -76.94
C LEU A 220 23.41 -21.38 -77.51
N LEU A 221 22.72 -20.73 -78.45
CA LEU A 221 21.69 -21.35 -79.26
C LEU A 221 22.35 -22.35 -80.23
N PRO A 222 21.92 -23.62 -80.27
CA PRO A 222 22.45 -24.55 -81.27
C PRO A 222 21.98 -24.10 -82.66
N LYS A 223 22.93 -23.65 -83.50
CA LYS A 223 22.70 -23.42 -84.92
C LYS A 223 22.28 -24.75 -85.56
N LYS A 224 21.02 -24.85 -85.98
CA LYS A 224 20.55 -25.94 -86.83
C LYS A 224 21.20 -25.77 -88.21
N HIS A 225 22.12 -26.65 -88.56
CA HIS A 225 22.54 -26.84 -89.95
C HIS A 225 21.32 -27.42 -90.68
N LYS A 226 20.79 -26.68 -91.65
CA LYS A 226 19.85 -27.18 -92.66
C LYS A 226 20.71 -27.56 -93.85
N GLU A 227 20.96 -28.84 -94.04
CA GLU A 227 21.49 -29.36 -95.30
C GLU A 227 20.30 -29.74 -96.19
N ALA A 228 20.43 -29.34 -97.45
CA ALA A 228 19.57 -29.69 -98.57
C ALA A 228 20.22 -30.82 -99.36
#